data_AF-A0A936NJP9-F1
#
_entry.id   AF-A0A936NJP9-F1
#
_cell.length_a   1.000
_cell.length_b   1.000
_cell.length_c   1.000
_cell.angle_alpha   90.00
_cell.angle_beta   90.00
_cell.angle_gamma   90.00
#
_symmetry.space_group_name_H-M   'P 1'
#
loop_
_entity.id
_entity.type
_entity.pdbx_description
1 polymer ?
#
loop_
_entity_poly.entity_id
_entity_poly.type
_entity_poly.pdbx_seq_one_letter_code
_entity_poly.pdbx_strand_id
1 'polypeptide(L)'
;MSWLTHFLPTCQDMSQLLSDALDRRLPWPVRARMFIHLKICTVCEQYQRQLALLRRLLRQKDDSYPVDVRGSQPGLSDEAKGRIRRALESDPASHDSP
;
A
#
# COMPACT_ATOMS: atom_id res chain seq x y z
N MET A 1 19.42 16.84 -24.66
CA MET A 1 19.00 16.64 -23.26
C MET A 1 17.90 15.58 -23.19
N SER A 2 18.25 14.29 -23.29
CA SER A 2 17.27 13.18 -23.46
C SER A 2 17.48 12.01 -22.48
N TRP A 3 18.53 12.04 -21.65
CA TRP A 3 18.84 10.95 -20.72
C TRP A 3 18.12 11.04 -19.37
N LEU A 4 17.72 12.25 -18.96
CA LEU A 4 17.02 12.49 -17.68
C LEU A 4 15.62 11.87 -17.64
N THR A 5 14.93 11.83 -18.79
CA THR A 5 13.59 11.22 -18.92
C THR A 5 13.62 9.70 -18.96
N HIS A 6 14.77 9.09 -19.30
CA HIS A 6 14.94 7.65 -19.22
C HIS A 6 15.25 7.17 -17.79
N PHE A 7 15.82 8.04 -16.95
CA PHE A 7 16.23 7.67 -15.59
C PHE A 7 15.22 8.07 -14.51
N LEU A 8 14.57 9.23 -14.65
CA LEU A 8 13.50 9.66 -13.74
C LEU A 8 12.14 9.17 -14.24
N PRO A 9 11.26 8.70 -13.34
CA PRO A 9 9.90 8.33 -13.70
C PRO A 9 9.14 9.53 -14.27
N THR A 10 8.23 9.27 -15.21
CA THR A 10 7.29 10.29 -15.70
C THR A 10 6.21 10.57 -14.64
N CYS A 11 5.43 11.64 -14.81
CA CYS A 11 4.30 11.92 -13.92
C CYS A 11 3.26 10.76 -13.94
N GLN A 12 3.13 10.08 -15.08
CA GLN A 12 2.24 8.92 -15.21
C GLN A 12 2.79 7.71 -14.43
N ASP A 13 4.09 7.44 -14.52
CA ASP A 13 4.72 6.38 -13.73
C ASP A 13 4.64 6.67 -12.23
N MET A 14 4.74 7.94 -11.85
CA MET A 14 4.65 8.37 -10.46
C MET A 14 3.30 8.06 -9.84
N SER A 15 2.19 8.16 -10.57
CA SER A 15 0.87 7.82 -10.01
C SER A 15 0.77 6.32 -9.69
N GLN A 16 1.29 5.47 -10.58
CA GLN A 16 1.36 4.02 -10.37
C GLN A 16 2.30 3.66 -9.22
N LEU A 17 3.51 4.23 -9.19
CA LEU A 17 4.48 3.99 -8.12
C LEU A 17 3.97 4.46 -6.75
N LEU A 18 3.26 5.59 -6.69
CA LEU A 18 2.65 6.07 -5.45
C LEU A 18 1.54 5.13 -4.98
N SER A 19 0.74 4.58 -5.89
CA SER A 19 -0.25 3.55 -5.56
C SER A 19 0.42 2.26 -5.08
N ASP A 20 1.43 1.76 -5.79
CA ASP A 20 2.18 0.57 -5.38
C ASP A 20 2.82 0.71 -3.99
N ALA A 21 3.32 1.91 -3.67
CA ALA A 21 3.90 2.20 -2.35
C ALA A 21 2.87 2.11 -1.21
N LEU A 22 1.57 2.16 -1.51
CA LEU A 22 0.50 1.93 -0.54
C LEU A 22 0.37 0.45 -0.18
N ASP A 23 0.59 -0.44 -1.14
CA ASP A 23 0.29 -1.87 -1.00
C ASP A 23 1.54 -2.68 -0.66
N ARG A 24 2.70 -2.29 -1.22
CA ARG A 24 3.96 -3.01 -1.07
C ARG A 24 5.13 -2.08 -0.76
N ARG A 25 6.19 -2.66 -0.21
CA ARG A 25 7.47 -1.96 -0.05
C ARG A 25 8.19 -1.93 -1.39
N LEU A 26 8.37 -0.74 -1.94
CA LEU A 26 9.17 -0.55 -3.15
C LEU A 26 10.68 -0.70 -2.87
N PRO A 27 11.46 -1.20 -3.84
CA PRO A 27 12.92 -1.23 -3.76
C PRO A 27 13.51 0.16 -3.52
N TRP A 28 14.56 0.25 -2.71
CA TRP A 28 15.29 1.49 -2.42
C TRP A 28 15.62 2.38 -3.64
N PRO A 29 16.17 1.86 -4.76
CA PRO A 29 16.51 2.72 -5.90
C PRO A 29 15.28 3.34 -6.57
N VAL A 30 14.10 2.71 -6.45
CA VAL A 30 12.84 3.28 -6.95
C VAL A 30 12.38 4.41 -6.04
N ARG A 31 12.47 4.22 -4.73
CA ARG A 31 12.12 5.27 -3.73
C ARG A 31 12.99 6.51 -3.89
N ALA A 32 14.29 6.34 -4.16
CA ALA A 32 15.20 7.45 -4.42
C ALA A 32 14.80 8.26 -5.66
N ARG A 33 14.47 7.59 -6.77
CA ARG A 33 13.99 8.25 -7.99
C ARG A 33 12.66 8.98 -7.80
N MET A 34 11.72 8.37 -7.06
CA MET A 34 10.47 9.03 -6.67
C MET A 34 10.74 10.29 -5.85
N PHE A 35 11.65 10.23 -4.87
CA PHE A 35 12.00 11.39 -4.05
C PHE A 35 12.52 12.57 -4.89
N ILE A 36 13.40 12.31 -5.86
CA ILE A 36 13.89 13.34 -6.78
C ILE A 36 12.73 13.94 -7.58
N HIS A 37 11.85 13.11 -8.15
CA HIS A 37 10.71 13.59 -8.94
C HIS A 37 9.76 14.47 -8.10
N LEU A 38 9.46 14.07 -6.87
CA LEU A 38 8.61 14.84 -5.95
C LEU A 38 9.22 16.20 -5.58
N LYS A 39 10.54 16.35 -5.63
CA LYS A 39 11.21 17.64 -5.38
C LYS A 39 11.15 18.60 -6.57
N ILE A 40 10.99 18.09 -7.79
CA ILE A 40 10.96 18.92 -9.01
C ILE A 40 9.55 19.12 -9.58
N CYS A 41 8.58 18.29 -9.18
CA CYS A 41 7.21 18.33 -9.66
C CYS A 41 6.22 18.57 -8.51
N THR A 42 5.71 19.79 -8.43
CA THR A 42 4.72 20.22 -7.41
C THR A 42 3.40 19.47 -7.51
N VAL A 43 2.98 19.07 -8.71
CA VAL A 43 1.75 18.31 -8.94
C VAL A 43 1.86 16.91 -8.31
N CYS A 44 2.95 16.19 -8.57
CA CYS A 44 3.20 14.89 -7.98
C CYS A 44 3.35 14.96 -6.45
N GLU A 45 3.97 16.02 -5.94
CA GLU A 45 4.06 16.28 -4.50
C GLU A 45 2.68 16.47 -3.86
N GLN A 46 1.81 17.27 -4.48
CA GLN A 46 0.45 17.47 -4.02
C GLN A 46 -0.38 16.19 -4.06
N TYR A 47 -0.25 15.42 -5.14
CA TYR A 47 -0.92 14.14 -5.29
C TYR A 47 -0.51 13.14 -4.20
N GLN A 48 0.79 13.05 -3.89
CA GLN A 48 1.27 12.23 -2.77
C GLN A 48 0.64 12.65 -1.44
N ARG A 49 0.54 13.95 -1.16
CA ARG A 49 -0.10 14.46 0.06
C ARG A 49 -1.58 14.08 0.14
N GLN A 50 -2.32 14.20 -0.97
CA GLN A 50 -3.72 13.80 -1.05
C GLN A 50 -3.89 12.30 -0.79
N LEU A 51 -3.03 11.48 -1.38
CA LEU A 51 -3.08 10.03 -1.23
C LEU A 51 -2.76 9.60 0.22
N ALA A 52 -1.80 10.27 0.86
CA ALA A 52 -1.48 10.05 2.27
C ALA A 52 -2.64 10.45 3.20
N LEU A 53 -3.30 11.57 2.92
CA LEU A 53 -4.50 12.00 3.65
C LEU A 53 -5.63 10.97 3.52
N LEU A 54 -5.91 10.51 2.29
CA LEU A 54 -6.93 9.50 2.04
C LEU A 54 -6.64 8.21 2.81
N ARG A 55 -5.40 7.71 2.76
CA ARG A 55 -4.98 6.53 3.52
C ARG A 55 -5.18 6.72 5.03
N ARG A 56 -4.86 7.89 5.57
CA ARG A 56 -5.02 8.20 6.99
C ARG A 56 -6.49 8.18 7.40
N LEU A 57 -7.35 8.83 6.62
CA LEU A 57 -8.79 8.89 6.89
C LEU A 57 -9.45 7.51 6.80
N LEU A 58 -9.04 6.68 5.83
CA LEU A 58 -9.55 5.32 5.69
C LEU A 58 -9.14 4.43 6.88
N ARG A 59 -7.90 4.56 7.36
CA ARG A 59 -7.43 3.81 8.56
C ARG A 59 -8.05 4.30 9.86
N GLN A 60 -8.35 5.60 9.97
CA GLN A 60 -8.98 6.16 11.16
C GLN A 60 -10.48 5.83 11.25
N LYS A 61 -11.12 5.54 10.11
CA LYS A 61 -12.52 5.13 10.04
C LYS A 61 -12.81 3.76 10.66
N ASP A 62 -11.78 2.98 10.98
CA ASP A 62 -11.94 1.75 11.78
C ASP A 62 -12.30 2.06 13.26
N ASP A 63 -11.97 3.25 13.78
CA ASP A 63 -12.14 3.58 15.22
C ASP A 63 -13.28 4.56 15.53
N SER A 64 -13.82 5.32 14.56
CA SER A 64 -14.57 6.55 14.91
C SER A 64 -15.76 6.94 14.01
N TYR A 65 -16.23 6.07 13.11
CA TYR A 65 -17.46 6.32 12.37
C TYR A 65 -18.33 5.05 12.33
N PRO A 66 -19.58 5.07 12.85
CA PRO A 66 -20.51 3.98 12.65
C PRO A 66 -21.01 4.06 11.20
N VAL A 67 -20.22 3.55 10.25
CA VAL A 67 -20.81 3.16 8.97
C VAL A 67 -21.56 1.87 9.26
N ASP A 68 -22.88 1.96 9.35
CA ASP A 68 -23.78 0.83 9.27
C ASP A 68 -23.71 0.23 7.86
N VAL A 69 -22.57 -0.38 7.51
CA VAL A 69 -22.55 -1.47 6.53
C VAL A 69 -23.02 -2.70 7.30
N ARG A 70 -24.32 -2.72 7.59
CA ARG A 70 -25.15 -3.89 7.91
C ARG A 70 -24.33 -5.17 8.14
N GLY A 71 -23.78 -5.29 9.35
CA GLY A 71 -23.36 -6.58 9.91
C GLY A 71 -21.90 -7.05 9.76
N SER A 72 -20.92 -6.23 9.39
CA SER A 72 -19.53 -6.70 9.43
C SER A 72 -18.68 -5.87 10.40
N GLN A 73 -18.46 -6.41 11.60
CA GLN A 73 -17.30 -5.95 12.38
C GLN A 73 -16.03 -6.16 11.55
N PRO A 74 -15.06 -5.22 11.59
CA PRO A 74 -13.78 -5.43 10.94
C PRO A 74 -13.06 -6.61 11.61
N GLY A 75 -13.09 -7.76 10.94
CA GLY A 75 -12.52 -8.98 11.45
C GLY A 75 -13.15 -10.22 10.81
N LEU A 76 -12.37 -11.28 10.72
CA LEU A 76 -12.88 -12.58 10.31
C LEU A 76 -13.76 -13.18 11.42
N SER A 77 -14.85 -13.86 11.03
CA SER A 77 -15.61 -14.69 11.97
C SER A 77 -14.72 -15.75 12.61
N ASP A 78 -15.07 -16.23 13.79
CA ASP A 78 -14.29 -17.26 14.47
C ASP A 78 -14.22 -18.56 13.66
N GLU A 79 -15.28 -18.87 12.91
CA GLU A 79 -15.27 -19.96 11.93
C GLU A 79 -14.24 -19.72 10.82
N ALA A 80 -14.23 -18.53 10.21
CA ALA A 80 -13.29 -18.19 9.16
C ALA A 80 -11.83 -18.23 9.66
N LYS A 81 -11.57 -17.72 10.87
CA LYS A 81 -10.25 -17.84 11.54
C LYS A 81 -9.87 -19.31 11.75
N GLY A 82 -10.80 -20.15 12.22
CA GLY A 82 -10.57 -21.57 12.45
C GLY A 82 -10.22 -22.33 11.17
N ARG A 83 -10.86 -22.01 10.04
CA ARG A 83 -10.51 -22.60 8.73
C ARG A 83 -9.09 -22.21 8.31
N ILE A 84 -8.73 -20.93 8.43
CA ILE A 84 -7.39 -20.44 8.07
C ILE A 84 -6.32 -21.09 8.95
N ARG A 85 -6.55 -21.17 10.27
CA ARG A 85 -5.63 -21.83 11.21
C ARG A 85 -5.39 -23.29 10.82
N ARG A 86 -6.46 -24.06 10.59
CA ARG A 86 -6.31 -25.47 10.19
C ARG A 86 -5.58 -25.62 8.88
N ALA A 87 -5.83 -24.75 7.90
CA ALA A 87 -5.13 -24.78 6.62
C ALA A 87 -3.62 -24.55 6.80
N LEU A 88 -3.23 -23.59 7.65
CA LEU A 88 -1.83 -23.32 7.99
C LEU A 88 -1.17 -24.48 8.75
N GLU A 89 -1.90 -25.12 9.67
CA GLU A 89 -1.42 -26.28 10.44
C GLU A 89 -1.30 -27.56 9.58
N SER A 90 -2.13 -27.67 8.53
CA SER A 90 -2.12 -28.82 7.62
C SER A 90 -1.15 -28.69 6.44
N ASP A 91 -0.52 -27.52 6.25
CA ASP A 91 0.44 -27.30 5.17
C ASP A 91 1.85 -27.74 5.59
N PRO A 92 2.37 -28.89 5.09
CA PRO A 92 3.67 -29.43 5.48
C PRO A 92 4.86 -28.55 5.06
N ALA A 93 4.63 -27.48 4.30
CA ALA A 93 5.68 -26.55 3.86
C ALA A 93 6.14 -25.53 4.93
N SER A 94 5.53 -25.52 6.14
CA SER A 94 5.96 -24.64 7.24
C SER A 94 6.95 -25.30 8.22
N HIS A 95 7.27 -26.59 8.01
CA HIS A 95 8.23 -27.36 8.80
C HIS A 95 9.58 -27.54 8.07
N ASP A 96 10.11 -26.47 7.46
CA ASP A 96 11.53 -26.45 7.08
C ASP A 96 12.04 -25.02 6.91
N SER A 97 12.73 -24.51 7.93
CA SER A 97 14.08 -23.96 7.77
C SER A 97 14.76 -23.76 9.13
N PRO A 98 16.08 -24.06 9.24
CA PRO A 98 16.88 -23.97 10.46
C PRO A 98 17.12 -22.55 10.98
#